data_AF-B6XAF9-F1
#
_entry.id   AF-B6XAF9-F1
#
_cell.length_a   1.000
_cell.length_b   1.000
_cell.length_c   1.000
_cell.angle_alpha   90.00
_cell.angle_beta   90.00
_cell.angle_gamma   90.00
#
_symmetry.space_group_name_H-M   'P 1'
#
loop_
_entity.id
_entity.type
_entity.pdbx_description
1 polymer ?
#
loop_
_entity_poly.entity_id
_entity_poly.type
_entity_poly.pdbx_seq_one_letter_code
_entity_poly.pdbx_strand_id
1 'polypeptide(L)'
;MLGIFNRINVNTATVFSALMQKANNEALSQKTLNKLVRVANSDVGISIRDAQRLFKENKPIETSIHSQRLVLQLRRVAGEINNPNLSAKVENWIQNCNRTTIHNHSTLLPNRQVDVPRSTINQQIQTPNNSHIEQKNSNTGLTFEEFICKNYTRIGSEIGKGGEAFVVEDKTNPSKVLKIFLDSSNPSEIVEQAILFNKFYGENSAVVLSNRAIEMLKVPGIPMSKVESFNPDAKNKFMTLIVEMIAKGCPPNDLSEGNFLYDTKSGLFYPVDIGKKESNHIDQGGLHYLLDFIDSKTQ
;
A
#
# COMPACT_ATOMS: atom_id res chain seq x y z
N MET A 1 0.17 15.47 -33.68
CA MET A 1 -0.27 14.26 -34.41
C MET A 1 0.83 13.21 -34.27
N LEU A 2 0.69 12.24 -33.38
CA LEU A 2 1.52 11.02 -33.29
C LEU A 2 0.68 9.94 -32.61
N GLY A 3 -0.23 9.35 -33.39
CA GLY A 3 -0.96 8.15 -33.00
C GLY A 3 -0.02 6.95 -33.05
N ILE A 4 0.63 6.62 -31.93
CA ILE A 4 1.28 5.33 -31.77
C ILE A 4 0.21 4.34 -31.32
N PHE A 5 -0.09 3.37 -32.18
CA PHE A 5 -0.97 2.25 -31.87
C PHE A 5 -0.40 1.45 -30.68
N ASN A 6 -0.83 1.79 -29.46
CA ASN A 6 -0.56 1.09 -28.20
C ASN A 6 -1.19 -0.32 -28.22
N ARG A 7 -0.57 -1.27 -28.92
CA ARG A 7 -0.96 -2.69 -28.89
C ARG A 7 -0.30 -3.35 -27.68
N ILE A 8 -1.14 -3.76 -26.71
CA ILE A 8 -0.69 -4.61 -25.60
C ILE A 8 -0.12 -5.92 -26.18
N ASN A 9 1.16 -6.17 -25.91
CA ASN A 9 1.83 -7.44 -26.17
C ASN A 9 1.68 -8.33 -24.94
N VAL A 10 0.91 -9.41 -25.06
CA VAL A 10 0.56 -10.26 -23.90
C VAL A 10 1.75 -11.05 -23.33
N ASN A 11 2.84 -11.18 -24.08
CA ASN A 11 4.00 -11.96 -23.65
C ASN A 11 5.01 -11.15 -22.83
N THR A 12 4.96 -9.82 -22.93
CA THR A 12 5.96 -8.94 -22.33
C THR A 12 5.35 -7.82 -21.49
N ALA A 13 4.06 -7.55 -21.64
CA ALA A 13 3.39 -6.54 -20.84
C ALA A 13 3.14 -7.05 -19.43
N THR A 14 3.35 -6.18 -18.45
CA THR A 14 2.76 -6.28 -17.11
C THR A 14 1.32 -5.77 -17.12
N VAL A 15 0.53 -6.10 -16.10
CA VAL A 15 -0.81 -5.54 -15.91
C VAL A 15 -0.76 -4.01 -15.87
N PHE A 16 0.23 -3.44 -15.18
CA PHE A 16 0.46 -1.99 -15.14
C PHE A 16 0.67 -1.42 -16.55
N SER A 17 1.67 -1.90 -17.27
CA SER A 17 2.00 -1.37 -18.60
C SER A 17 0.85 -1.54 -19.60
N ALA A 18 0.09 -2.64 -19.50
CA ALA A 18 -1.07 -2.90 -20.35
C ALA A 18 -2.21 -1.91 -20.10
N LEU A 19 -2.45 -1.53 -18.84
CA LEU A 19 -3.46 -0.55 -18.46
C LEU A 19 -3.01 0.88 -18.76
N MET A 20 -1.74 1.23 -18.53
CA MET A 20 -1.20 2.55 -18.87
C MET A 20 -1.30 2.85 -20.38
N GLN A 21 -1.10 1.84 -21.22
CA GLN A 21 -1.34 1.94 -22.67
C GLN A 21 -2.80 2.25 -23.06
N LYS A 22 -3.72 2.18 -22.10
CA LYS A 22 -5.16 2.42 -22.24
C LYS A 22 -5.67 3.50 -21.29
N ALA A 23 -4.77 4.23 -20.62
CA ALA A 23 -5.13 5.25 -19.62
C ALA A 23 -6.12 6.30 -20.18
N ASN A 24 -5.94 6.69 -21.45
CA ASN A 24 -6.74 7.73 -22.09
C ASN A 24 -8.03 7.20 -22.76
N ASN A 25 -8.32 5.90 -22.67
CA ASN A 25 -9.51 5.33 -23.28
C ASN A 25 -10.72 5.50 -22.35
N GLU A 26 -11.82 6.06 -22.85
CA GLU A 26 -13.08 6.18 -22.08
C GLU A 26 -13.61 4.84 -21.56
N ALA A 27 -13.41 3.77 -22.34
CA ALA A 27 -13.78 2.41 -21.97
C ALA A 27 -12.77 1.39 -22.49
N LEU A 28 -12.64 0.28 -21.75
CA LEU A 28 -11.84 -0.87 -22.16
C LEU A 28 -12.69 -1.81 -23.02
N SER A 29 -12.27 -2.01 -24.27
CA SER A 29 -12.94 -2.95 -25.18
C SER A 29 -12.82 -4.40 -24.71
N GLN A 30 -13.73 -5.27 -25.18
CA GLN A 30 -13.66 -6.71 -24.88
C GLN A 30 -12.33 -7.34 -25.31
N LYS A 31 -11.74 -6.86 -26.41
CA LYS A 31 -10.41 -7.27 -26.87
C LYS A 31 -9.32 -6.90 -25.87
N THR A 32 -9.38 -5.71 -25.29
CA THR A 32 -8.46 -5.28 -24.23
C THR A 32 -8.63 -6.12 -22.97
N LEU A 33 -9.87 -6.36 -22.52
CA LEU A 33 -10.13 -7.20 -21.35
C LEU A 33 -9.61 -8.63 -21.54
N ASN A 34 -9.79 -9.23 -22.72
CA ASN A 34 -9.23 -10.55 -23.02
C ASN A 34 -7.70 -10.57 -22.99
N LYS A 35 -7.04 -9.46 -23.34
CA LYS A 35 -5.58 -9.34 -23.22
C LYS A 35 -5.16 -9.20 -21.75
N LEU A 36 -5.88 -8.41 -20.95
CA LEU A 36 -5.61 -8.27 -19.52
C LEU A 36 -5.72 -9.60 -18.78
N VAL A 37 -6.69 -10.46 -19.15
CA VAL A 37 -6.79 -11.83 -18.63
C VAL A 37 -5.50 -12.62 -18.87
N ARG A 38 -4.97 -12.59 -20.09
CA ARG A 38 -3.73 -13.31 -20.44
C ARG A 38 -2.51 -12.71 -19.75
N VAL A 39 -2.42 -11.38 -19.75
CA VAL A 39 -1.34 -10.63 -19.08
C VAL A 39 -1.32 -10.93 -17.59
N ALA A 40 -2.45 -10.90 -16.89
CA ALA A 40 -2.48 -11.20 -15.46
C ALA A 40 -2.10 -12.65 -15.13
N ASN A 41 -2.39 -13.58 -16.03
CA ASN A 41 -1.94 -14.95 -15.87
C ASN A 41 -0.42 -15.09 -16.01
N SER A 42 0.19 -14.44 -17.00
CA SER A 42 1.64 -14.50 -17.21
C SER A 42 2.45 -13.61 -16.25
N ASP A 43 1.94 -12.44 -15.90
CA ASP A 43 2.62 -11.42 -15.09
C ASP A 43 2.56 -11.74 -13.59
N VAL A 44 1.34 -11.94 -13.07
CA VAL A 44 1.10 -12.08 -11.63
C VAL A 44 0.66 -13.49 -11.21
N GLY A 45 0.46 -14.40 -12.16
CA GLY A 45 0.17 -15.81 -11.91
C GLY A 45 -1.28 -16.13 -11.56
N ILE A 46 -2.22 -15.20 -11.77
CA ILE A 46 -3.65 -15.46 -11.51
C ILE A 46 -4.19 -16.47 -12.53
N SER A 47 -5.03 -17.40 -12.09
CA SER A 47 -5.66 -18.37 -13.00
C SER A 47 -6.48 -17.65 -14.09
N ILE A 48 -6.51 -18.17 -15.32
CA ILE A 48 -7.31 -17.57 -16.40
C ILE A 48 -8.78 -17.44 -15.98
N ARG A 49 -9.31 -18.39 -15.19
CA ARG A 49 -10.67 -18.35 -14.65
C ARG A 49 -10.88 -17.16 -13.73
N ASP A 50 -10.00 -16.95 -12.76
CA ASP A 50 -10.12 -15.84 -11.81
C ASP A 50 -9.88 -14.49 -12.48
N ALA A 51 -8.92 -14.42 -13.41
CA ALA A 51 -8.71 -13.22 -14.20
C ALA A 51 -9.94 -12.87 -15.08
N GLN A 52 -10.65 -13.88 -15.61
CA GLN A 52 -11.93 -13.66 -16.32
C GLN A 52 -13.01 -13.14 -15.37
N ARG A 53 -13.20 -13.80 -14.23
CA ARG A 53 -14.15 -13.38 -13.18
C ARG A 53 -13.90 -11.93 -12.77
N LEU A 54 -12.65 -11.56 -12.58
CA LEU A 54 -12.28 -10.21 -12.18
C LEU A 54 -12.46 -9.19 -13.31
N PHE A 55 -11.70 -9.31 -14.41
CA PHE A 55 -11.63 -8.24 -15.42
C PHE A 55 -12.87 -8.14 -16.30
N LYS A 56 -13.54 -9.27 -16.57
CA LYS A 56 -14.68 -9.32 -17.49
C LYS A 56 -16.01 -9.30 -16.74
N GLU A 57 -16.11 -10.05 -15.66
CA GLU A 57 -17.38 -10.17 -14.91
C GLU A 57 -17.46 -9.22 -13.71
N ASN A 58 -16.37 -8.55 -13.36
CA ASN A 58 -16.28 -7.66 -12.19
C ASN A 58 -16.71 -8.37 -10.88
N LYS A 59 -16.28 -9.62 -10.70
CA LYS A 59 -16.61 -10.45 -9.54
C LYS A 59 -15.40 -10.66 -8.62
N PRO A 60 -15.64 -10.93 -7.33
CA PRO A 60 -14.60 -11.29 -6.38
C PRO A 60 -13.85 -12.57 -6.76
N ILE A 61 -12.56 -12.59 -6.40
CA ILE A 61 -11.66 -13.73 -6.49
C ILE A 61 -11.03 -14.00 -5.12
N GLU A 62 -10.53 -15.21 -4.92
CA GLU A 62 -9.90 -15.60 -3.67
C GLU A 62 -8.64 -14.76 -3.38
N THR A 63 -8.46 -14.40 -2.11
CA THR A 63 -7.26 -13.71 -1.64
C THR A 63 -6.08 -14.69 -1.61
N SER A 64 -5.08 -14.45 -2.45
CA SER A 64 -3.87 -15.26 -2.61
C SER A 64 -2.67 -14.35 -2.86
N ILE A 65 -1.47 -14.90 -2.86
CA ILE A 65 -0.26 -14.16 -3.23
C ILE A 65 -0.37 -13.55 -4.64
N HIS A 66 -1.01 -14.26 -5.58
CA HIS A 66 -1.21 -13.79 -6.95
C HIS A 66 -2.24 -12.67 -7.05
N SER A 67 -3.36 -12.76 -6.31
CA SER A 67 -4.34 -11.66 -6.29
C SER A 67 -3.82 -10.43 -5.55
N GLN A 68 -2.98 -10.60 -4.54
CA GLN A 68 -2.27 -9.48 -3.92
C GLN A 68 -1.25 -8.87 -4.89
N ARG A 69 -0.42 -9.65 -5.60
CA ARG A 69 0.46 -9.13 -6.68
C ARG A 69 -0.31 -8.32 -7.71
N LEU A 70 -1.51 -8.79 -8.11
CA LEU A 70 -2.38 -8.04 -9.00
C LEU A 70 -2.86 -6.71 -8.37
N VAL A 71 -3.34 -6.73 -7.13
CA VAL A 71 -3.77 -5.52 -6.42
C VAL A 71 -2.69 -4.45 -6.46
N LEU A 72 -1.42 -4.81 -6.33
CA LEU A 72 -0.32 -3.85 -6.41
C LEU A 72 -0.19 -3.22 -7.80
N GLN A 73 -0.22 -4.05 -8.86
CA GLN A 73 -0.16 -3.55 -10.24
C GLN A 73 -1.34 -2.60 -10.51
N LEU A 74 -2.53 -2.95 -10.02
CA LEU A 74 -3.72 -2.12 -10.12
C LEU A 74 -3.59 -0.82 -9.30
N ARG A 75 -3.06 -0.87 -8.08
CA ARG A 75 -2.81 0.31 -7.25
C ARG A 75 -1.82 1.26 -7.92
N ARG A 76 -0.73 0.74 -8.52
CA ARG A 76 0.21 1.54 -9.31
C ARG A 76 -0.52 2.23 -10.46
N VAL A 77 -1.34 1.52 -11.22
CA VAL A 77 -2.14 2.11 -12.30
C VAL A 77 -3.04 3.22 -11.76
N ALA A 78 -3.78 2.97 -10.68
CA ALA A 78 -4.65 3.96 -10.07
C ALA A 78 -3.91 5.22 -9.58
N GLY A 79 -2.57 5.18 -9.45
CA GLY A 79 -1.76 6.34 -9.04
C GLY A 79 -1.36 7.23 -10.20
N GLU A 80 -1.44 6.70 -11.42
CA GLU A 80 -0.89 7.32 -12.63
C GLU A 80 -1.98 7.74 -13.62
N ILE A 81 -3.21 7.26 -13.45
CA ILE A 81 -4.32 7.53 -14.38
C ILE A 81 -5.18 8.71 -13.91
N ASN A 82 -5.41 9.66 -14.82
CA ASN A 82 -6.33 10.78 -14.62
C ASN A 82 -7.76 10.51 -15.14
N ASN A 83 -8.00 9.34 -15.73
CA ASN A 83 -9.29 8.98 -16.31
C ASN A 83 -10.24 8.42 -15.24
N PRO A 84 -11.36 9.11 -14.93
CA PRO A 84 -12.23 8.72 -13.82
C PRO A 84 -12.94 7.38 -14.05
N ASN A 85 -13.31 7.06 -15.28
CA ASN A 85 -14.00 5.80 -15.59
C ASN A 85 -13.08 4.60 -15.44
N LEU A 86 -11.84 4.72 -15.93
CA LEU A 86 -10.84 3.67 -15.76
C LEU A 86 -10.42 3.55 -14.29
N SER A 87 -10.26 4.67 -13.58
CA SER A 87 -9.93 4.71 -12.16
C SER A 87 -10.97 3.95 -11.34
N ALA A 88 -12.27 4.27 -11.49
CA ALA A 88 -13.35 3.55 -10.82
C ALA A 88 -13.36 2.05 -11.12
N LYS A 89 -13.02 1.66 -12.35
CA LYS A 89 -12.94 0.25 -12.74
C LYS A 89 -11.77 -0.48 -12.09
N VAL A 90 -10.60 0.16 -12.03
CA VAL A 90 -9.40 -0.35 -11.36
C VAL A 90 -9.65 -0.50 -9.86
N GLU A 91 -10.28 0.49 -9.22
CA GLU A 91 -10.67 0.42 -7.80
C GLU A 91 -11.63 -0.75 -7.51
N ASN A 92 -12.64 -0.96 -8.36
CA ASN A 92 -13.53 -2.12 -8.24
C ASN A 92 -12.76 -3.45 -8.31
N TRP A 93 -11.76 -3.56 -9.19
CA TRP A 93 -10.93 -4.74 -9.28
C TRP A 93 -10.05 -4.94 -8.03
N ILE A 94 -9.49 -3.85 -7.48
CA ILE A 94 -8.73 -3.88 -6.22
C ILE A 94 -9.62 -4.43 -5.09
N GLN A 95 -10.85 -3.90 -4.96
CA GLN A 95 -11.80 -4.37 -3.96
C GLN A 95 -12.16 -5.85 -4.14
N ASN A 96 -12.39 -6.29 -5.38
CA ASN A 96 -12.75 -7.66 -5.71
C ASN A 96 -11.62 -8.68 -5.46
N CYS A 97 -10.36 -8.25 -5.44
CA CYS A 97 -9.24 -9.11 -5.03
C CYS A 97 -9.11 -9.25 -3.50
N ASN A 98 -9.65 -8.28 -2.76
CA ASN A 98 -9.53 -8.17 -1.30
C ASN A 98 -10.78 -8.67 -0.54
N ARG A 99 -11.84 -9.07 -1.22
CA ARG A 99 -13.03 -9.67 -0.59
C ARG A 99 -12.78 -11.15 -0.31
N THR A 100 -12.92 -11.55 0.95
CA THR A 100 -12.97 -12.97 1.34
C THR A 100 -14.16 -13.62 0.64
N THR A 101 -13.91 -14.48 -0.34
CA THR A 101 -14.92 -15.37 -0.89
C THR A 101 -15.33 -16.36 0.20
N ILE A 102 -16.45 -16.10 0.88
CA ILE A 102 -17.11 -17.08 1.73
C ILE A 102 -17.63 -18.19 0.81
N HIS A 103 -16.82 -19.22 0.59
CA HIS A 103 -17.30 -20.46 0.01
C HIS A 103 -17.93 -21.28 1.13
N ASN A 104 -19.28 -21.34 1.14
CA ASN A 104 -20.04 -22.33 1.89
C ASN A 104 -19.63 -23.71 1.38
N HIS A 105 -18.66 -24.35 2.02
CA HIS A 105 -18.46 -25.78 1.87
C HIS A 105 -19.51 -26.49 2.70
N SER A 106 -20.60 -26.93 2.05
CA SER A 106 -21.43 -28.01 2.57
C SER A 106 -20.57 -29.25 2.74
N THR A 107 -20.33 -29.63 3.99
CA THR A 107 -19.69 -30.87 4.39
C THR A 107 -20.63 -32.05 4.11
N LEU A 108 -20.34 -32.80 3.06
CA LEU A 108 -20.74 -34.20 2.96
C LEU A 108 -19.48 -35.06 3.06
N LEU A 109 -19.20 -35.53 4.27
CA LEU A 109 -18.21 -36.57 4.53
C LEU A 109 -18.85 -37.94 4.24
N PRO A 110 -18.19 -38.84 3.49
CA PRO A 110 -18.38 -40.26 3.67
C PRO A 110 -17.29 -40.81 4.59
N ASN A 111 -17.75 -41.47 5.67
CA ASN A 111 -16.99 -42.32 6.56
C ASN A 111 -16.01 -43.25 5.82
N ARG A 112 -14.77 -43.33 6.31
CA ARG A 112 -13.97 -44.56 6.31
C ARG A 112 -12.98 -44.53 7.47
N GLN A 113 -13.30 -45.31 8.51
CA GLN A 113 -12.33 -45.90 9.44
C GLN A 113 -11.46 -46.88 8.65
N VAL A 114 -10.13 -46.85 8.83
CA VAL A 114 -9.27 -48.04 8.97
C VAL A 114 -7.98 -47.66 9.71
N ASP A 115 -7.85 -48.21 10.91
CA ASP A 115 -6.70 -48.76 11.65
C ASP A 115 -5.29 -48.11 11.66
N VAL A 116 -4.83 -47.95 12.90
CA VAL A 116 -3.48 -47.64 13.37
C VAL A 116 -2.63 -48.92 13.43
N PRO A 117 -1.30 -48.84 13.21
CA PRO A 117 -0.41 -49.43 14.21
C PRO A 117 0.71 -48.51 14.69
N ARG A 118 0.95 -48.58 16.00
CA ARG A 118 2.06 -48.01 16.78
C ARG A 118 3.41 -48.60 16.39
N SER A 119 4.45 -47.76 16.38
CA SER A 119 5.86 -48.01 16.80
C SER A 119 6.71 -46.84 16.30
N THR A 120 7.80 -46.35 16.89
CA THR A 120 8.46 -46.45 18.20
C THR A 120 9.33 -45.19 18.30
N ILE A 121 9.42 -44.61 19.49
CA ILE A 121 10.32 -43.53 19.87
C ILE A 121 11.77 -43.93 19.63
N ASN A 122 12.57 -43.08 18.99
CA ASN A 122 13.99 -42.92 19.33
C ASN A 122 14.51 -41.53 18.96
N GLN A 123 14.92 -40.81 20.01
CA GLN A 123 15.70 -39.58 19.95
C GLN A 123 17.14 -39.92 19.54
N GLN A 124 17.69 -39.22 18.55
CA GLN A 124 19.13 -39.02 18.45
C GLN A 124 19.40 -37.56 18.07
N ILE A 125 19.94 -36.85 19.06
CA ILE A 125 20.61 -35.57 18.94
C ILE A 125 21.89 -35.80 18.14
N GLN A 126 22.04 -35.12 17.01
CA GLN A 126 23.33 -34.95 16.35
C GLN A 126 23.53 -33.46 16.01
N THR A 127 24.61 -32.93 16.57
CA THR A 127 25.18 -31.60 16.35
C THR A 127 25.61 -31.40 14.89
N PRO A 128 25.49 -30.17 14.34
CA PRO A 128 25.78 -29.93 12.92
C PRO A 128 27.29 -29.78 12.70
N ASN A 129 27.83 -30.61 11.80
CA ASN A 129 29.17 -30.41 11.25
C ASN A 129 29.14 -29.32 10.17
N ASN A 130 30.10 -28.42 10.28
CA ASN A 130 30.44 -27.37 9.32
C ASN A 130 30.63 -27.92 7.91
N SER A 131 29.88 -27.37 6.95
CA SER A 131 30.27 -27.33 5.55
C SER A 131 30.06 -25.91 5.02
N HIS A 132 31.17 -25.22 4.80
CA HIS A 132 31.37 -24.03 3.96
C HIS A 132 30.12 -23.34 3.42
N ILE A 133 29.67 -22.30 4.12
CA ILE A 133 28.85 -21.26 3.52
C ILE A 133 29.81 -20.36 2.73
N GLU A 134 29.77 -20.49 1.41
CA GLU A 134 30.24 -19.46 0.51
C GLU A 134 29.60 -18.12 0.93
N GLN A 135 30.44 -17.14 1.23
CA GLN A 135 30.03 -15.75 1.39
C GLN A 135 29.48 -15.24 0.04
N LYS A 136 28.19 -15.47 -0.22
CA LYS A 136 27.47 -14.68 -1.21
C LYS A 136 27.18 -13.32 -0.59
N ASN A 137 27.99 -12.34 -0.98
CA ASN A 137 27.65 -10.93 -0.92
C ASN A 137 26.27 -10.70 -1.57
N SER A 138 25.19 -10.64 -0.80
CA SER A 138 23.89 -10.16 -1.28
C SER A 138 23.57 -8.81 -0.63
N ASN A 139 24.29 -7.78 -1.07
CA ASN A 139 23.99 -6.38 -0.83
C ASN A 139 22.78 -5.89 -1.65
N THR A 140 21.78 -6.75 -1.89
CA THR A 140 20.60 -6.42 -2.67
C THR A 140 19.40 -6.44 -1.73
N GLY A 141 18.93 -5.25 -1.35
CA GLY A 141 17.68 -5.10 -0.59
C GLY A 141 16.49 -5.73 -1.33
N LEU A 142 15.37 -5.93 -0.62
CA LEU A 142 14.17 -6.50 -1.22
C LEU A 142 13.64 -5.57 -2.32
N THR A 143 13.28 -6.14 -3.46
CA THR A 143 12.36 -5.48 -4.38
C THR A 143 11.01 -5.28 -3.70
N PHE A 144 10.24 -4.33 -4.20
CA PHE A 144 8.87 -4.11 -3.78
C PHE A 144 8.06 -5.42 -3.81
N GLU A 145 8.19 -6.20 -4.89
CA GLU A 145 7.45 -7.44 -5.07
C GLU A 145 7.86 -8.53 -4.05
N GLU A 146 9.16 -8.68 -3.80
CA GLU A 146 9.67 -9.63 -2.78
C GLU A 146 9.20 -9.26 -1.38
N PHE A 147 9.20 -7.97 -1.04
CA PHE A 147 8.69 -7.51 0.26
C PHE A 147 7.23 -7.92 0.44
N ILE A 148 6.39 -7.72 -0.57
CA ILE A 148 4.97 -8.08 -0.49
C ILE A 148 4.81 -9.60 -0.37
N CYS A 149 5.50 -10.37 -1.20
CA CYS A 149 5.43 -11.84 -1.14
C CYS A 149 5.84 -12.36 0.24
N LYS A 150 6.85 -11.75 0.87
CA LYS A 150 7.32 -12.13 2.20
C LYS A 150 6.35 -11.71 3.32
N ASN A 151 5.60 -10.62 3.16
CA ASN A 151 4.80 -9.99 4.22
C ASN A 151 3.28 -9.97 3.95
N TYR A 152 2.78 -10.68 2.94
CA TYR A 152 1.39 -10.58 2.50
C TYR A 152 0.34 -10.84 3.59
N THR A 153 0.66 -11.67 4.59
CA THR A 153 -0.22 -11.96 5.73
C THR A 153 -0.44 -10.75 6.64
N ARG A 154 0.47 -9.78 6.63
CA ARG A 154 0.38 -8.54 7.40
C ARG A 154 -0.35 -7.43 6.65
N ILE A 155 -0.39 -7.49 5.33
CA ILE A 155 -0.88 -6.39 4.49
C ILE A 155 -2.40 -6.35 4.49
N GLY A 156 -2.94 -5.31 5.12
CA GLY A 156 -4.37 -5.02 5.24
C GLY A 156 -4.93 -4.14 4.13
N SER A 157 -6.06 -3.50 4.46
CA SER A 157 -6.71 -2.51 3.61
C SER A 157 -5.80 -1.30 3.38
N GLU A 158 -5.86 -0.73 2.18
CA GLU A 158 -5.19 0.55 1.92
C GLU A 158 -5.95 1.68 2.60
N ILE A 159 -5.21 2.56 3.28
CA ILE A 159 -5.75 3.71 3.99
C ILE A 159 -5.17 5.03 3.49
N GLY A 160 -4.06 4.98 2.74
CA GLY A 160 -3.42 6.14 2.15
C GLY A 160 -2.50 5.76 1.01
N LYS A 161 -2.23 6.72 0.13
CA LYS A 161 -1.40 6.53 -1.05
C LYS A 161 -0.80 7.86 -1.49
N GLY A 162 0.47 7.82 -1.87
CA GLY A 162 1.19 8.92 -2.51
C GLY A 162 1.99 8.42 -3.72
N GLY A 163 2.79 9.30 -4.32
CA GLY A 163 3.63 8.97 -5.48
C GLY A 163 4.72 7.93 -5.19
N GLU A 164 5.17 7.85 -3.93
CA GLU A 164 6.32 7.03 -3.55
C GLU A 164 5.97 5.79 -2.73
N ALA A 165 4.79 5.78 -2.11
CA ALA A 165 4.40 4.72 -1.19
C ALA A 165 2.87 4.62 -1.07
N PHE A 166 2.42 3.48 -0.57
CA PHE A 166 1.07 3.33 -0.04
C PHE A 166 1.12 2.92 1.42
N VAL A 167 0.06 3.27 2.13
CA VAL A 167 -0.12 2.99 3.55
C VAL A 167 -1.27 2.01 3.68
N VAL A 168 -1.00 0.88 4.31
CA VAL A 168 -1.99 -0.16 4.60
C VAL A 168 -2.10 -0.40 6.09
N GLU A 169 -3.25 -0.90 6.52
CA GLU A 169 -3.38 -1.45 7.87
C GLU A 169 -2.46 -2.66 8.06
N ASP A 170 -1.92 -2.83 9.27
CA ASP A 170 -1.27 -4.09 9.64
C ASP A 170 -2.31 -5.05 10.21
N LYS A 171 -2.61 -6.13 9.48
CA LYS A 171 -3.54 -7.20 9.90
C LYS A 171 -3.11 -7.88 11.20
N THR A 172 -1.83 -7.89 11.50
CA THR A 172 -1.28 -8.55 12.69
C THR A 172 -1.23 -7.62 13.90
N ASN A 173 -1.32 -6.31 13.69
CA ASN A 173 -1.33 -5.33 14.77
C ASN A 173 -2.21 -4.11 14.42
N PRO A 174 -3.44 -4.01 14.97
CA PRO A 174 -4.37 -2.92 14.62
C PRO A 174 -3.92 -1.53 15.09
N SER A 175 -2.92 -1.45 15.98
CA SER A 175 -2.31 -0.19 16.41
C SER A 175 -1.23 0.32 15.45
N LYS A 176 -0.94 -0.43 14.37
CA LYS A 176 0.12 -0.14 13.42
C LYS A 176 -0.40 -0.08 11.98
N VAL A 177 0.37 0.60 11.15
CA VAL A 177 0.20 0.68 9.70
C VAL A 177 1.53 0.36 9.04
N LEU A 178 1.49 -0.12 7.80
CA LEU A 178 2.69 -0.33 6.99
C LEU A 178 2.71 0.72 5.89
N LYS A 179 3.74 1.58 5.87
CA LYS A 179 4.07 2.42 4.71
C LYS A 179 5.03 1.63 3.83
N ILE A 180 4.59 1.24 2.65
CA ILE A 180 5.33 0.39 1.73
C ILE A 180 5.70 1.21 0.49
N PHE A 181 7.01 1.35 0.27
CA PHE A 181 7.63 2.20 -0.73
C PHE A 181 7.83 1.47 -2.05
N LEU A 182 7.66 2.19 -3.16
CA LEU A 182 7.88 1.67 -4.50
C LEU A 182 9.36 1.43 -4.78
N ASP A 183 9.66 0.70 -5.86
CA ASP A 183 11.05 0.37 -6.20
C ASP A 183 11.93 1.59 -6.47
N SER A 184 11.32 2.69 -6.94
CA SER A 184 11.96 3.96 -7.24
C SER A 184 12.38 4.75 -5.99
N SER A 185 11.83 4.45 -4.82
CA SER A 185 12.16 5.18 -3.59
C SER A 185 13.56 4.86 -3.10
N ASN A 186 14.26 5.89 -2.60
CA ASN A 186 15.60 5.79 -2.08
C ASN A 186 15.58 5.17 -0.67
N PRO A 187 16.29 4.04 -0.43
CA PRO A 187 16.32 3.41 0.90
C PRO A 187 16.78 4.30 2.04
N SER A 188 17.62 5.30 1.77
CA SER A 188 18.09 6.23 2.80
C SER A 188 16.98 7.15 3.32
N GLU A 189 16.06 7.58 2.45
CA GLU A 189 14.90 8.40 2.82
C GLU A 189 13.92 7.62 3.69
N ILE A 190 13.78 6.31 3.47
CA ILE A 190 12.95 5.42 4.30
C ILE A 190 13.46 5.38 5.74
N VAL A 191 14.78 5.25 5.92
CA VAL A 191 15.40 5.23 7.25
C VAL A 191 15.23 6.60 7.92
N GLU A 192 15.47 7.67 7.19
CA GLU A 192 15.35 9.04 7.71
C GLU A 192 13.91 9.37 8.12
N GLN A 193 12.92 8.96 7.32
CA GLN A 193 11.51 9.13 7.66
C GLN A 193 11.14 8.40 8.95
N ALA A 194 11.63 7.18 9.18
CA ALA A 194 11.38 6.45 10.43
C ALA A 194 12.01 7.17 11.64
N ILE A 195 13.21 7.73 11.49
CA ILE A 195 13.89 8.51 12.54
C ILE A 195 13.08 9.76 12.90
N LEU A 196 12.63 10.52 11.90
CA LEU A 196 11.85 11.74 12.11
C LEU A 196 10.47 11.44 12.71
N PHE A 197 9.83 10.36 12.29
CA PHE A 197 8.56 9.93 12.89
C PHE A 197 8.72 9.55 14.37
N ASN A 198 9.79 8.82 14.71
CA ASN A 198 10.15 8.54 16.10
C ASN A 198 10.46 9.81 16.89
N LYS A 199 11.15 10.78 16.29
CA LYS A 199 11.45 12.06 16.94
C LYS A 199 10.19 12.84 17.27
N PHE A 200 9.16 12.79 16.42
CA PHE A 200 7.92 13.53 16.64
C PHE A 200 6.96 12.82 17.61
N TYR A 201 6.73 11.52 17.41
CA TYR A 201 5.74 10.73 18.15
C TYR A 201 6.30 9.97 19.37
N GLY A 202 7.62 9.96 19.54
CA GLY A 202 8.32 9.24 20.60
C GLY A 202 8.98 7.96 20.10
N GLU A 203 9.94 7.46 20.88
CA GLU A 203 10.70 6.26 20.55
C GLU A 203 9.80 5.06 20.22
N ASN A 204 10.22 4.25 19.24
CA ASN A 204 9.50 3.05 18.77
C ASN A 204 8.12 3.30 18.14
N SER A 205 7.80 4.55 17.81
CA SER A 205 6.61 4.91 17.02
C SER A 205 6.70 4.42 15.57
N ALA A 206 7.91 4.28 15.02
CA ALA A 206 8.19 3.73 13.70
C ALA A 206 9.41 2.79 13.71
N VAL A 207 9.34 1.71 12.93
CA VAL A 207 10.41 0.71 12.77
C VAL A 207 10.59 0.41 11.29
N VAL A 208 11.83 0.50 10.80
CA VAL A 208 12.18 0.10 9.43
C VAL A 208 12.16 -1.42 9.36
N LEU A 209 11.25 -1.98 8.56
CA LEU A 209 11.15 -3.44 8.34
C LEU A 209 12.11 -3.92 7.26
N SER A 210 12.40 -3.06 6.28
CA SER A 210 13.28 -3.32 5.15
C SER A 210 13.60 -2.02 4.40
N ASN A 211 14.38 -2.10 3.33
CA ASN A 211 14.55 -1.04 2.33
C ASN A 211 13.28 -0.71 1.53
N ARG A 212 12.12 -1.26 1.90
CA ARG A 212 10.83 -1.06 1.22
C ARG A 212 9.68 -0.73 2.16
N ALA A 213 9.87 -0.79 3.48
CA ALA A 213 8.75 -0.54 4.37
C ALA A 213 9.14 -0.05 5.74
N ILE A 214 8.25 0.78 6.28
CA ILE A 214 8.24 1.21 7.68
C ILE A 214 6.93 0.71 8.29
N GLU A 215 7.01 0.07 9.45
CA GLU A 215 5.87 -0.11 10.34
C GLU A 215 5.75 1.12 11.24
N MET A 216 4.58 1.74 11.28
CA MET A 216 4.36 3.02 11.95
C MET A 216 3.16 2.95 12.87
N LEU A 217 3.15 3.74 13.94
CA LEU A 217 1.98 3.94 14.79
C LEU A 217 0.79 4.42 13.95
N LYS A 218 -0.36 3.76 14.12
CA LYS A 218 -1.62 4.22 13.54
C LYS A 218 -2.09 5.46 14.31
N VAL A 219 -1.86 6.63 13.74
CA VAL A 219 -2.34 7.90 14.29
C VAL A 219 -3.85 8.07 14.03
N PRO A 220 -4.58 8.75 14.92
CA PRO A 220 -6.02 8.93 14.77
C PRO A 220 -6.36 9.98 13.69
N GLY A 221 -7.60 9.91 13.22
CA GLY A 221 -8.17 10.90 12.29
C GLY A 221 -8.26 10.41 10.84
N ILE A 222 -8.74 11.31 9.99
CA ILE A 222 -8.84 11.13 8.53
C ILE A 222 -8.05 12.23 7.82
N PRO A 223 -7.56 12.02 6.58
CA PRO A 223 -6.86 13.06 5.84
C PRO A 223 -7.67 14.35 5.74
N MET A 224 -7.03 15.51 5.88
CA MET A 224 -7.69 16.82 5.79
C MET A 224 -8.48 16.98 4.48
N SER A 225 -8.00 16.42 3.38
CA SER A 225 -8.73 16.37 2.09
C SER A 225 -10.15 15.79 2.21
N LYS A 226 -10.37 14.86 3.15
CA LYS A 226 -11.62 14.14 3.36
C LYS A 226 -12.48 14.69 4.49
N VAL A 227 -12.02 15.75 5.17
CA VAL A 227 -12.79 16.40 6.24
C VAL A 227 -13.90 17.25 5.61
N GLU A 228 -15.13 17.06 6.10
CA GLU A 228 -16.30 17.83 5.66
C GLU A 228 -16.36 19.19 6.36
N SER A 229 -16.16 19.21 7.68
CA SER A 229 -16.11 20.42 8.48
C SER A 229 -15.06 20.35 9.59
N PHE A 230 -14.45 21.49 9.88
CA PHE A 230 -13.51 21.68 10.98
C PHE A 230 -14.18 22.40 12.16
N ASN A 231 -13.69 22.14 13.36
CA ASN A 231 -14.11 22.87 14.56
C ASN A 231 -13.67 24.36 14.48
N PRO A 232 -14.39 25.30 15.13
CA PRO A 232 -14.09 26.75 15.06
C PRO A 232 -12.62 27.13 15.37
N ASP A 233 -11.95 26.37 16.22
CA ASP A 233 -10.55 26.62 16.65
C ASP A 233 -9.50 25.82 15.84
N ALA A 234 -9.90 25.15 14.76
CA ALA A 234 -9.03 24.25 14.01
C ALA A 234 -7.80 24.96 13.43
N LYS A 235 -7.95 26.20 12.95
CA LYS A 235 -6.83 26.98 12.42
C LYS A 235 -5.73 27.21 13.48
N ASN A 236 -6.11 27.57 14.70
CA ASN A 236 -5.16 27.78 15.79
C ASN A 236 -4.49 26.47 16.22
N LYS A 237 -5.25 25.37 16.26
CA LYS A 237 -4.70 24.03 16.55
C LYS A 237 -3.74 23.55 15.48
N PHE A 238 -4.03 23.82 14.21
CA PHE A 238 -3.11 23.52 13.11
C PHE A 238 -1.82 24.35 13.22
N MET A 239 -1.92 25.66 13.48
CA MET A 239 -0.75 26.49 13.73
C MET A 239 0.07 26.03 14.92
N THR A 240 -0.59 25.57 15.99
CA THR A 240 0.08 24.98 17.16
C THR A 240 0.86 23.73 16.79
N LEU A 241 0.29 22.84 15.97
CA LEU A 241 0.99 21.69 15.43
C LEU A 241 2.23 22.10 14.62
N ILE A 242 2.12 23.09 13.74
CA ILE A 242 3.25 23.57 12.93
C ILE A 242 4.39 24.07 13.83
N VAL A 243 4.07 24.85 14.86
CA VAL A 243 5.06 25.31 15.86
C VAL A 243 5.69 24.14 16.60
N GLU A 244 4.91 23.14 17.01
CA GLU A 244 5.41 21.94 17.68
C GLU A 244 6.36 21.12 16.77
N MET A 245 6.00 20.94 15.51
CA MET A 245 6.83 20.27 14.51
C MET A 245 8.19 20.95 14.35
N ILE A 246 8.22 22.28 14.27
CA ILE A 246 9.48 23.06 14.22
C ILE A 246 10.28 22.88 15.51
N ALA A 247 9.64 23.01 16.67
CA ALA A 247 10.29 22.92 17.97
C ALA A 247 10.93 21.54 18.18
N LYS A 248 10.30 20.48 17.68
CA LYS A 248 10.84 19.11 17.66
C LYS A 248 11.85 18.89 16.53
N GLY A 249 12.22 19.91 15.77
CA GLY A 249 13.13 19.81 14.63
C GLY A 249 12.66 18.78 13.60
N CYS A 250 11.36 18.76 13.34
CA CYS A 250 10.65 17.94 12.37
C CYS A 250 9.76 18.84 11.49
N PRO A 251 10.30 19.90 10.85
CA PRO A 251 9.47 20.80 10.04
C PRO A 251 8.78 20.01 8.91
N PRO A 252 7.53 20.39 8.55
CA PRO A 252 6.80 19.71 7.49
C PRO A 252 7.54 19.85 6.15
N ASN A 253 7.76 18.71 5.49
CA ASN A 253 8.44 18.67 4.19
C ASN A 253 7.50 19.06 3.05
N ASP A 254 6.27 18.53 3.09
CA ASP A 254 5.21 18.80 2.12
C ASP A 254 3.92 19.22 2.85
N LEU A 255 3.48 20.45 2.56
CA LEU A 255 2.29 21.06 3.12
C LEU A 255 1.08 20.80 2.21
N SER A 256 0.68 19.53 2.12
CA SER A 256 -0.52 19.09 1.41
C SER A 256 -1.54 18.48 2.38
N GLU A 257 -2.84 18.60 2.06
CA GLU A 257 -3.93 18.11 2.90
C GLU A 257 -3.98 16.58 3.03
N GLY A 258 -3.17 15.86 2.25
CA GLY A 258 -2.96 14.42 2.38
C GLY A 258 -2.00 14.04 3.52
N ASN A 259 -1.11 14.95 3.93
CA ASN A 259 -0.04 14.68 4.89
C ASN A 259 -0.40 15.00 6.34
N PHE A 260 -1.62 15.49 6.56
CA PHE A 260 -2.16 15.79 7.87
C PHE A 260 -3.49 15.09 8.05
N LEU A 261 -3.61 14.32 9.14
CA LEU A 261 -4.87 13.75 9.58
C LEU A 261 -5.53 14.68 10.59
N TYR A 262 -6.85 14.80 10.51
CA TYR A 262 -7.68 15.50 11.47
C TYR A 262 -8.54 14.50 12.24
N ASP A 263 -8.42 14.50 13.56
CA ASP A 263 -9.33 13.76 14.44
C ASP A 263 -10.49 14.65 14.85
N THR A 264 -11.67 14.42 14.27
CA THR A 264 -12.87 15.21 14.54
C THR A 264 -13.31 15.15 16.01
N LYS A 265 -12.94 14.10 16.75
CA LYS A 265 -13.31 13.95 18.17
C LYS A 265 -12.51 14.90 19.07
N SER A 266 -11.20 14.97 18.90
CA SER A 266 -10.33 15.87 19.69
C SER A 266 -10.14 17.25 19.04
N GLY A 267 -10.42 17.36 17.74
CA GLY A 267 -10.12 18.51 16.91
C GLY A 267 -8.61 18.73 16.71
N LEU A 268 -7.78 17.70 16.93
CA LEU A 268 -6.33 17.77 16.77
C LEU A 268 -5.89 17.31 15.38
N PHE A 269 -4.74 17.82 14.95
CA PHE A 269 -4.08 17.46 13.70
C PHE A 269 -2.86 16.58 13.96
N TYR A 270 -2.59 15.65 13.04
CA TYR A 270 -1.49 14.68 13.15
C TYR A 270 -0.71 14.61 11.82
N PRO A 271 0.60 14.94 11.80
CA PRO A 271 1.42 14.83 10.61
C PRO A 271 1.81 13.37 10.33
N VAL A 272 1.58 12.88 9.12
CA VAL A 272 1.91 11.49 8.74
C VAL A 272 3.14 11.38 7.85
N ASP A 273 3.45 12.41 7.06
CA ASP A 273 4.60 12.41 6.15
C ASP A 273 5.69 13.37 6.61
N ILE A 274 6.45 12.94 7.61
CA ILE A 274 7.56 13.71 8.17
C ILE A 274 8.85 13.31 7.45
N GLY A 275 9.25 14.12 6.47
CA GLY A 275 10.48 13.95 5.70
C GLY A 275 11.54 14.99 6.06
N LYS A 276 12.78 14.75 5.62
CA LYS A 276 13.86 15.73 5.74
C LYS A 276 13.62 16.84 4.73
N LYS A 277 13.74 18.09 5.18
CA LYS A 277 13.80 19.24 4.30
C LYS A 277 15.25 19.68 4.14
N GLU A 278 15.65 20.08 2.93
CA GLU A 278 16.98 20.65 2.68
C GLU A 278 17.18 21.99 3.40
N SER A 279 16.10 22.64 3.83
CA SER A 279 16.13 23.89 4.59
C SER A 279 15.16 23.86 5.77
N ASN A 280 15.48 24.64 6.81
CA ASN A 280 14.58 24.89 7.93
C ASN A 280 13.47 25.91 7.59
N HIS A 281 13.33 26.31 6.33
CA HIS A 281 12.32 27.27 5.90
C HIS A 281 10.98 26.58 5.74
N ILE A 282 9.92 27.15 6.30
CA ILE A 282 8.55 26.69 6.02
C ILE A 282 8.11 27.27 4.69
N ASP A 283 7.51 26.44 3.85
CA ASP A 283 6.85 26.94 2.65
C ASP A 283 5.64 27.78 3.07
N GLN A 284 5.80 29.10 3.00
CA GLN A 284 4.77 30.05 3.39
C GLN A 284 3.53 29.95 2.48
N GLY A 285 3.70 29.60 1.20
CA GLY A 285 2.61 29.43 0.25
C GLY A 285 1.76 28.22 0.61
N GLY A 286 2.40 27.06 0.81
CA GLY A 286 1.73 25.84 1.28
C GLY A 286 1.04 26.03 2.64
N LEU A 287 1.67 26.76 3.57
CA LEU A 287 1.07 27.05 4.87
C LEU A 287 -0.19 27.92 4.71
N HIS A 288 -0.11 29.00 3.94
CA HIS A 288 -1.26 29.88 3.69
C HIS A 288 -2.41 29.10 3.04
N TYR A 289 -2.10 28.26 2.05
CA TYR A 289 -3.07 27.40 1.40
C TYR A 289 -3.81 26.49 2.39
N LEU A 290 -3.09 25.79 3.28
CA LEU A 290 -3.73 24.90 4.26
C LEU A 290 -4.56 25.67 5.30
N LEU A 291 -4.15 26.87 5.68
CA LEU A 291 -4.93 27.72 6.57
C LEU A 291 -6.24 28.18 5.91
N ASP A 292 -6.19 28.61 4.65
CA ASP A 292 -7.38 28.97 3.88
C ASP A 292 -8.29 27.75 3.66
N PHE A 293 -7.70 26.58 3.42
CA PHE A 293 -8.44 25.32 3.29
C PHE A 293 -9.22 25.00 4.58
N ILE A 294 -8.58 25.17 5.75
CA ILE A 294 -9.25 24.99 7.04
C ILE A 294 -10.38 26.00 7.20
N ASP A 295 -10.13 27.28 6.96
CA ASP A 295 -11.13 28.35 7.09
C ASP A 295 -12.34 28.11 6.18
N SER A 296 -12.10 27.65 4.94
CA SER A 296 -13.17 27.37 3.96
C SER A 296 -14.16 26.30 4.40
N LYS A 297 -13.78 25.48 5.38
CA LYS A 297 -14.57 24.36 5.93
C LYS A 297 -14.84 24.50 7.42
N THR A 298 -14.47 25.61 8.04
CA THR A 298 -14.77 25.90 9.44
C THR A 298 -16.15 26.55 9.53
N GLN A 299 -17.01 26.02 10.40
CA GLN A 299 -18.34 26.60 10.67
C GLN A 299 -18.27 27.61 11.81
#